data_AF-A0A662QG32-F1
#
_entry.id   AF-A0A662QG32-F1
#
_cell.length_a   1.000
_cell.length_b   1.000
_cell.length_c   1.000
_cell.angle_alpha   90.00
_cell.angle_beta   90.00
_cell.angle_gamma   90.00
#
_symmetry.space_group_name_H-M   'P 1'
#
loop_
_entity.id
_entity.type
_entity.pdbx_description
1 polymer ?
#
loop_
_entity_poly.entity_id
_entity_poly.type
_entity_poly.pdbx_seq_one_letter_code
_entity_poly.pdbx_strand_id
1 'polypeptide(L)'
;MPRGATFFLKVILMVIVMEQQASLDDELRVFREIENEVQSILKKSRRAQREVGERIHYFKLNGLNRFDDVWKVVEEMNVALISLDGLSLNDLREFITELKKRFSDKSIYLIRWPILLILPKHMRLVVHG
;
A
#
# COMPACT_ATOMS: atom_id res chain seq x y z
N MET A 1 20.68 -12.04 56.97
CA MET A 1 20.49 -10.92 56.03
C MET A 1 20.72 -11.40 54.61
N PRO A 2 19.72 -11.33 53.72
CA PRO A 2 19.98 -10.97 52.32
C PRO A 2 18.86 -10.07 51.77
N ARG A 3 19.03 -8.74 51.83
CA ARG A 3 18.12 -7.77 51.18
C ARG A 3 18.77 -6.99 50.04
N GLY A 4 20.07 -7.14 49.83
CA GLY A 4 20.83 -6.39 48.82
C GLY A 4 20.63 -6.91 47.39
N ALA A 5 20.67 -8.23 47.19
CA ALA A 5 20.66 -8.81 45.84
C ALA A 5 19.32 -8.64 45.10
N THR A 6 18.19 -8.75 45.80
CA THR A 6 16.85 -8.61 45.22
C THR A 6 16.54 -7.16 44.83
N PHE A 7 17.07 -6.18 45.56
CA PHE A 7 16.89 -4.77 45.25
C PHE A 7 17.65 -4.38 43.98
N PHE A 8 18.91 -4.81 43.85
CA PHE A 8 19.73 -4.54 42.67
C PHE A 8 19.14 -5.13 41.38
N LEU A 9 18.64 -6.37 41.42
CA LEU A 9 18.05 -7.00 40.24
C LEU A 9 16.78 -6.26 39.76
N LYS A 10 16.00 -5.72 40.70
CA LYS A 10 14.78 -4.97 40.40
C LYS A 10 15.08 -3.60 39.77
N VAL A 11 16.16 -2.94 40.20
CA VAL A 11 16.62 -1.68 39.62
C VAL A 11 17.13 -1.89 38.20
N ILE A 12 17.94 -2.93 37.97
CA ILE A 12 18.46 -3.25 36.62
C ILE A 12 17.31 -3.56 35.64
N LEU A 13 16.34 -4.37 36.05
CA LEU A 13 15.18 -4.69 35.21
C LEU A 13 14.35 -3.44 34.88
N MET A 14 14.17 -2.54 35.85
CA MET A 14 13.46 -1.28 35.65
C MET A 14 14.20 -0.34 34.68
N VAL A 15 15.52 -0.25 34.78
CA VAL A 15 16.35 0.54 33.85
C VAL A 15 16.27 -0.03 32.43
N ILE A 16 16.37 -1.36 32.26
CA ILE A 16 16.26 -2.01 30.94
C ILE A 16 14.88 -1.77 30.32
N VAL A 17 13.80 -1.87 31.12
CA VAL A 17 12.43 -1.58 30.64
C VAL A 17 12.30 -0.11 30.22
N MET A 18 12.88 0.82 30.99
CA MET A 18 12.85 2.25 30.65
C MET A 18 13.67 2.58 29.40
N GLU A 19 14.84 1.95 29.21
CA GLU A 19 15.67 2.13 28.01
C GLU A 19 15.00 1.54 26.76
N GLN A 20 14.36 0.37 26.87
CA GLN A 20 13.57 -0.19 25.77
C GLN A 20 12.36 0.67 25.44
N GLN A 21 11.67 1.21 26.46
CA GLN A 21 10.55 2.12 26.25
C GLN A 21 10.99 3.41 25.55
N ALA A 22 12.12 4.00 25.97
CA ALA A 22 12.69 5.19 25.34
C ALA A 22 13.11 4.93 23.88
N SER A 23 13.73 3.77 23.61
CA SER A 23 14.07 3.36 22.23
C SER A 23 12.84 3.22 21.34
N LEU A 24 11.74 2.66 21.85
CA LEU A 24 10.48 2.54 21.12
C LEU A 24 9.81 3.90 20.90
N ASP A 25 9.87 4.80 21.88
CA ASP A 25 9.33 6.15 21.77
C ASP A 25 10.10 6.98 20.73
N ASP A 26 11.43 6.81 20.66
CA ASP A 26 12.28 7.43 19.64
C ASP A 26 11.98 6.89 18.24
N GLU A 27 11.82 5.57 18.08
CA GLU A 27 11.40 4.97 16.80
C GLU A 27 10.03 5.49 16.33
N LEU A 28 9.04 5.55 17.24
CA LEU A 28 7.72 6.09 16.93
C LEU A 28 7.77 7.57 16.54
N ARG A 29 8.67 8.34 17.17
CA ARG A 29 8.90 9.74 16.79
C ARG A 29 9.47 9.83 15.38
N VAL A 30 10.46 9.02 15.03
CA VAL A 30 11.04 8.98 13.68
C VAL A 30 9.98 8.59 12.65
N PHE A 31 9.13 7.60 12.93
CA PHE A 31 8.03 7.25 12.03
C PHE A 31 7.04 8.40 11.80
N ARG A 32 6.73 9.17 12.84
CA ARG A 32 5.87 10.36 12.70
C ARG A 32 6.54 11.46 11.89
N GLU A 33 7.84 11.66 12.05
CA GLU A 33 8.60 12.63 11.25
C GLU A 33 8.58 12.24 9.76
N ILE A 34 8.83 10.96 9.45
CA ILE A 34 8.73 10.41 8.09
C ILE A 34 7.31 10.56 7.55
N GLU A 35 6.28 10.22 8.32
CA GLU A 35 4.88 10.36 7.91
C GLU A 35 4.55 11.82 7.58
N ASN A 36 4.96 12.77 8.43
CA ASN A 36 4.75 14.19 8.21
C ASN A 36 5.43 14.69 6.93
N GLU A 37 6.65 14.24 6.66
CA GLU A 37 7.39 14.58 5.45
C GLU A 37 6.70 14.01 4.20
N VAL A 38 6.31 12.73 4.24
CA VAL A 38 5.54 12.09 3.16
C VAL A 38 4.23 12.85 2.91
N GLN A 39 3.48 13.21 3.96
CA GLN A 39 2.24 14.00 3.81
C GLN A 39 2.50 15.39 3.23
N SER A 40 3.62 16.03 3.56
CA SER A 40 4.03 17.32 2.98
C SER A 40 4.29 17.21 1.47
N ILE A 41 5.02 16.18 1.04
CA ILE A 41 5.27 15.89 -0.38
C ILE A 41 3.94 15.63 -1.11
N LEU A 42 3.07 14.79 -0.55
CA LEU A 42 1.76 14.49 -1.12
C LEU A 42 0.89 15.74 -1.28
N LYS A 43 0.88 16.64 -0.29
CA LYS A 43 0.15 17.92 -0.35
C LYS A 43 0.68 18.84 -1.45
N LYS A 44 2.00 18.89 -1.67
CA LYS A 44 2.61 19.66 -2.76
C LYS A 44 2.27 19.06 -4.12
N SER A 45 2.37 17.74 -4.27
CA SER A 45 2.03 17.01 -5.49
C SER A 45 0.56 17.22 -5.91
N ARG A 46 -0.38 17.17 -4.96
CA ARG A 46 -1.81 17.45 -5.23
C ARG A 46 -2.08 18.87 -5.76
N ARG A 47 -1.26 19.86 -5.39
CA ARG A 47 -1.37 21.21 -5.94
C ARG A 47 -0.88 21.28 -7.38
N ALA A 48 0.17 20.54 -7.72
CA ALA A 48 0.71 20.43 -9.08
C ALA A 48 -0.18 19.56 -10.01
N GLN A 49 -0.80 18.51 -9.50
CA GLN A 49 -1.69 17.62 -10.26
C GLN A 49 -2.98 18.28 -10.77
N ARG A 50 -3.34 19.49 -10.31
CA ARG A 50 -4.46 20.24 -10.90
C ARG A 50 -4.21 20.62 -12.37
N GLU A 51 -2.97 20.47 -12.87
CA GLU A 51 -2.57 20.84 -14.23
C GLU A 51 -2.41 19.66 -15.20
N VAL A 52 -2.40 18.40 -14.73
CA VAL A 52 -2.17 17.21 -15.59
C VAL A 52 -3.38 16.27 -15.52
N GLY A 53 -4.00 16.01 -16.68
CA GLY A 53 -5.26 15.27 -16.81
C GLY A 53 -5.18 13.75 -16.64
N GLU A 54 -3.99 13.18 -16.41
CA GLU A 54 -3.80 11.74 -16.27
C GLU A 54 -4.18 11.26 -14.86
N ARG A 55 -5.15 10.34 -14.79
CA ARG A 55 -5.68 9.82 -13.52
C ARG A 55 -5.25 8.37 -13.31
N ILE A 56 -4.73 8.10 -12.12
CA ILE A 56 -4.53 6.73 -11.61
C ILE A 56 -5.72 6.39 -10.74
N HIS A 57 -6.45 5.34 -11.10
CA HIS A 57 -7.60 4.86 -10.35
C HIS A 57 -7.19 3.72 -9.45
N TYR A 58 -7.59 3.77 -8.19
CA TYR A 58 -7.35 2.70 -7.23
C TYR A 58 -8.66 2.01 -6.84
N PHE A 59 -8.73 0.71 -7.08
CA PHE A 59 -9.86 -0.13 -6.76
C PHE A 59 -9.50 -1.08 -5.61
N LYS A 60 -10.29 -1.02 -4.54
CA LYS A 60 -10.31 -2.04 -3.50
C LYS A 60 -11.56 -2.89 -3.69
N LEU A 61 -11.36 -4.12 -4.13
CA LEU A 61 -12.44 -5.04 -4.50
C LEU A 61 -12.92 -5.84 -3.29
N ASN A 62 -13.78 -5.21 -2.49
CA ASN A 62 -14.48 -5.91 -1.41
C ASN A 62 -15.79 -6.52 -2.00
N GLY A 63 -15.68 -7.62 -2.73
CA GLY A 63 -16.83 -8.34 -3.36
C GLY A 63 -17.20 -7.90 -4.79
N LEU A 64 -18.25 -8.53 -5.36
CA LEU A 64 -18.64 -8.50 -6.79
C LEU A 64 -19.12 -7.14 -7.34
N ASN A 65 -19.51 -6.19 -6.48
CA ASN A 65 -20.17 -4.94 -6.91
C ASN A 65 -19.24 -3.84 -7.49
N ARG A 66 -17.99 -4.15 -7.82
CA ARG A 66 -17.02 -3.14 -8.32
C ARG A 66 -16.30 -3.53 -9.61
N PHE A 67 -16.61 -4.69 -10.19
CA PHE A 67 -15.95 -5.10 -11.43
C PHE A 67 -16.36 -4.23 -12.61
N ASP A 68 -17.63 -3.84 -12.72
CA ASP A 68 -18.09 -2.96 -13.80
C ASP A 68 -17.39 -1.58 -13.78
N ASP A 69 -17.15 -1.03 -12.59
CA ASP A 69 -16.41 0.23 -12.44
C ASP A 69 -14.94 0.08 -12.88
N VAL A 70 -14.31 -1.06 -12.57
CA VAL A 70 -12.97 -1.39 -13.06
C VAL A 70 -12.96 -1.43 -14.58
N TRP A 71 -13.93 -2.11 -15.18
CA TRP A 71 -14.03 -2.24 -16.63
C TRP A 71 -14.19 -0.89 -17.32
N LYS A 72 -15.09 -0.04 -16.81
CA LYS A 72 -15.31 1.30 -17.35
C LYS A 72 -14.04 2.16 -17.32
N VAL A 73 -13.36 2.19 -16.17
CA VAL A 73 -12.13 3.00 -16.01
C VAL A 73 -11.00 2.52 -16.89
N VAL A 74 -10.86 1.20 -17.01
CA VAL A 74 -9.88 0.62 -17.91
C VAL A 74 -10.21 1.03 -19.34
N GLU A 75 -11.45 0.87 -19.80
CA GLU A 75 -11.86 1.19 -21.17
C GLU A 75 -11.51 2.63 -21.55
N GLU A 76 -11.67 3.57 -20.62
CA GLU A 76 -11.31 4.99 -20.76
C GLU A 76 -9.79 5.28 -20.87
N MET A 77 -8.95 4.26 -21.09
CA MET A 77 -7.49 4.35 -21.21
C MET A 77 -6.79 4.94 -19.97
N ASN A 78 -7.38 4.79 -18.79
CA ASN A 78 -6.74 5.22 -17.55
C ASN A 78 -5.81 4.13 -16.98
N VAL A 79 -4.88 4.56 -16.11
CA VAL A 79 -4.08 3.64 -15.30
C VAL A 79 -4.94 3.14 -14.14
N ALA A 80 -4.97 1.83 -13.90
CA ALA A 80 -5.72 1.24 -12.80
C ALA A 80 -4.83 0.39 -11.89
N LEU A 81 -4.90 0.65 -10.59
CA LEU A 81 -4.38 -0.20 -9.52
C LEU A 81 -5.55 -0.94 -8.88
N ILE A 82 -5.44 -2.25 -8.73
CA ILE A 82 -6.52 -3.10 -8.27
C ILE A 82 -6.00 -3.99 -7.14
N SER A 83 -6.47 -3.77 -5.91
CA SER A 83 -6.27 -4.70 -4.80
C SER A 83 -7.33 -5.80 -4.88
N LEU A 84 -6.85 -7.04 -4.93
CA LEU A 84 -7.64 -8.28 -4.91
C LEU A 84 -7.81 -8.81 -3.47
N ASP A 85 -7.40 -8.04 -2.46
CA ASP A 85 -7.57 -8.41 -1.04
C ASP A 85 -9.06 -8.60 -0.71
N GLY A 86 -9.38 -9.73 -0.10
CA GLY A 86 -10.75 -10.02 0.36
C GLY A 86 -11.67 -10.65 -0.69
N LEU A 87 -11.19 -10.94 -1.90
CA LEU A 87 -11.92 -11.76 -2.87
C LEU A 87 -11.85 -13.24 -2.50
N SER A 88 -12.94 -13.99 -2.72
CA SER A 88 -12.90 -15.45 -2.64
C SER A 88 -12.10 -16.04 -3.81
N LEU A 89 -11.66 -17.30 -3.69
CA LEU A 89 -10.97 -17.98 -4.78
C LEU A 89 -11.82 -18.07 -6.06
N ASN A 90 -13.14 -18.20 -5.93
CA ASN A 90 -14.06 -18.24 -7.06
C ASN A 90 -14.14 -16.86 -7.73
N ASP A 91 -14.31 -15.78 -6.95
CA ASP A 91 -14.37 -14.41 -7.47
C ASP A 91 -13.04 -14.03 -8.15
N LEU A 92 -11.92 -14.40 -7.54
CA LEU A 92 -10.59 -14.20 -8.12
C LEU A 92 -10.48 -14.91 -9.48
N ARG A 93 -10.93 -16.17 -9.57
CA ARG A 93 -10.88 -16.95 -10.80
C ARG A 93 -11.75 -16.35 -11.90
N GLU A 94 -12.96 -15.91 -11.54
CA GLU A 94 -13.87 -15.22 -12.45
C GLU A 94 -13.25 -13.90 -12.95
N PHE A 95 -12.74 -13.07 -12.03
CA PHE A 95 -12.10 -11.81 -12.35
C PHE A 95 -10.92 -11.99 -13.32
N ILE A 96 -10.00 -12.92 -13.04
CA ILE A 96 -8.85 -13.18 -13.92
C ILE A 96 -9.28 -13.72 -15.29
N THR A 97 -10.37 -14.50 -15.34
CA THR A 97 -10.92 -15.02 -16.59
C THR A 97 -11.48 -13.90 -17.47
N GLU A 98 -12.27 -13.00 -16.88
CA GLU A 98 -12.81 -11.83 -17.58
C GLU A 98 -11.71 -10.84 -17.97
N LEU A 99 -10.73 -10.63 -17.09
CA LEU A 99 -9.54 -9.82 -17.36
C LEU A 99 -8.79 -10.33 -18.59
N LYS A 100 -8.60 -11.65 -18.73
CA LYS A 100 -7.95 -12.23 -19.91
C LYS A 100 -8.74 -12.01 -21.21
N LYS A 101 -10.08 -12.08 -21.15
CA LYS A 101 -10.93 -11.90 -22.34
C LYS A 101 -10.92 -10.45 -22.83
N ARG A 102 -10.99 -9.49 -21.91
CA ARG A 102 -11.21 -8.07 -22.24
C ARG A 102 -9.92 -7.29 -22.52
N PHE A 103 -8.75 -7.80 -22.14
CA PHE A 103 -7.49 -7.02 -22.10
C PHE A 103 -6.41 -7.57 -23.04
N SER A 104 -6.79 -8.08 -24.21
CA SER A 104 -5.81 -8.51 -25.22
C SER A 104 -4.91 -7.35 -25.71
N ASP A 105 -5.33 -6.11 -25.47
CA ASP A 105 -4.70 -4.89 -25.92
C ASP A 105 -4.13 -4.02 -24.78
N LYS A 106 -3.94 -4.55 -23.57
CA LYS A 106 -3.38 -3.78 -22.44
C LYS A 106 -2.25 -4.52 -21.74
N SER A 107 -1.41 -3.78 -21.02
CA SER A 107 -0.32 -4.36 -20.24
C SER A 107 -0.75 -4.50 -18.78
N ILE A 108 -0.67 -5.73 -18.26
CA ILE A 108 -1.08 -6.08 -16.90
C ILE A 108 0.14 -6.57 -16.14
N TYR A 109 0.37 -6.02 -14.95
CA TYR A 109 1.50 -6.33 -14.09
C TYR A 109 1.02 -6.72 -12.70
N LEU A 110 1.55 -7.81 -12.13
CA LEU A 110 1.44 -8.09 -10.71
C LEU A 110 2.62 -7.42 -10.00
N ILE A 111 2.42 -6.21 -9.48
CA ILE A 111 3.50 -5.41 -8.88
C ILE A 111 3.84 -5.88 -7.45
N ARG A 112 2.85 -6.41 -6.75
CA ARG A 112 2.96 -7.01 -5.42
C ARG A 112 1.70 -7.83 -5.19
N TRP A 113 1.76 -9.05 -4.70
CA TRP A 113 0.53 -9.76 -4.33
C TRP A 113 -0.17 -9.05 -3.15
N PRO A 114 -1.50 -8.82 -3.18
CA PRO A 114 -2.47 -9.14 -4.24
C PRO A 114 -2.94 -7.90 -5.02
N ILE A 115 -2.01 -7.04 -5.44
CA ILE A 115 -2.23 -5.79 -6.18
C ILE A 115 -1.79 -5.95 -7.65
N LEU A 116 -2.74 -5.73 -8.55
CA LEU A 116 -2.50 -5.62 -9.99
C LEU A 116 -2.37 -4.16 -10.41
N LEU A 117 -1.50 -3.91 -11.39
CA LEU A 117 -1.40 -2.67 -12.13
C LEU A 117 -1.80 -2.94 -13.59
N ILE A 118 -2.70 -2.13 -14.12
CA ILE A 118 -3.13 -2.15 -15.51
C ILE A 118 -2.71 -0.83 -16.14
N LEU A 119 -1.94 -0.92 -17.22
CA LEU A 119 -1.48 0.22 -18.00
C LEU A 119 -2.09 0.20 -19.41
N PRO A 120 -2.43 1.39 -19.95
CA PRO A 120 -2.68 1.56 -21.36
C PRO A 120 -1.45 1.16 -22.20
N LYS A 121 -1.67 0.69 -23.43
CA LYS A 121 -0.62 0.23 -24.35
C LYS A 121 0.51 1.23 -24.63
N HIS A 122 0.22 2.52 -24.55
CA HIS A 122 1.20 3.59 -24.79
C HIS A 122 2.11 3.84 -23.58
N MET A 123 1.79 3.29 -22.41
CA MET A 123 2.59 3.38 -21.20
C MET A 123 3.36 2.08 -20.95
N ARG A 124 4.53 2.18 -20.34
CA ARG A 124 5.36 1.02 -19.96
C ARG A 124 5.83 1.17 -18.53
N LEU A 125 5.71 0.09 -17.75
CA LEU A 125 6.32 0.02 -16.42
C LEU A 125 7.83 -0.19 -16.56
N VAL A 126 8.63 0.69 -15.97
CA VAL A 126 10.09 0.54 -15.84
C VAL A 126 10.40 0.26 -14.36
N VAL A 127 11.13 -0.82 -14.09
CA VAL A 127 11.48 -1.25 -12.73
C VAL A 127 12.97 -0.98 -12.51
N HIS A 128 13.28 -0.27 -11.43
CA HIS A 128 14.64 -0.02 -10.96
C HIS A 128 14.88 -0.83 -9.68
N GLY A 129 16.04 -1.46 -9.56
CA GLY A 129 16.45 -2.29 -8.42
C GLY A 129 17.81 -1.88 -7.88
#